data_AF-U9URV0-F1
#
_entry.id   AF-U9URV0-F1
#
_cell.length_a   1.000
_cell.length_b   1.000
_cell.length_c   1.000
_cell.angle_alpha   90.00
_cell.angle_beta   90.00
_cell.angle_gamma   90.00
#
_symmetry.space_group_name_H-M   'P 1'
#
loop_
_entity.id
_entity.type
_entity.pdbx_description
1 polymer ?
#
loop_
_entity_poly.entity_id
_entity_poly.type
_entity_poly.pdbx_seq_one_letter_code
_entity_poly.pdbx_strand_id
1 'polypeptide(L)'
;FIYGGTICLAEHDARIILELLISTDELELDDLTDYIQDYLLNNSWRLMSHFALFHRFAMQNDERFPIIRKCVIELVKENPTTIFDSNDFTTMDQDILISFFKCHNFSSIKPGILWRNLVEWGVAHTPTVPLKYAEWTDDDFKALGETLEPLIPLINFTDMDTEEFLSEVRPWKKSLDYVDPDFYTQTLEIRQLPFIDYMYLLQ
;
A
#
# COMPACT_ATOMS: atom_id res chain seq x y z
N PHE A 1 -17.78 -29.40 9.69
CA PHE A 1 -19.11 -28.90 9.31
C PHE A 1 -20.04 -29.99 8.76
N ILE A 2 -19.85 -30.55 7.56
CA ILE A 2 -20.82 -31.47 6.89
C ILE A 2 -21.35 -32.62 7.78
N TYR A 3 -20.48 -33.30 8.52
CA TYR A 3 -20.88 -34.44 9.37
C TYR A 3 -21.24 -34.07 10.81
N GLY A 4 -20.84 -32.88 11.28
CA GLY A 4 -20.83 -32.54 12.71
C GLY A 4 -21.36 -31.15 13.06
N GLY A 5 -21.83 -30.38 12.09
CA GLY A 5 -22.43 -29.04 12.26
C GLY A 5 -21.49 -27.96 12.81
N THR A 6 -20.22 -28.26 13.08
CA THR A 6 -19.29 -27.38 13.78
C THR A 6 -18.05 -27.06 12.96
N ILE A 7 -17.49 -25.88 13.19
CA ILE A 7 -16.24 -25.38 12.62
C ILE A 7 -15.60 -24.37 13.58
N CYS A 8 -14.27 -24.36 13.71
CA CYS A 8 -13.54 -23.41 14.53
C CYS A 8 -12.69 -22.50 13.64
N LEU A 9 -13.15 -21.28 13.36
CA LEU A 9 -12.43 -20.34 12.49
C LEU A 9 -11.23 -19.66 13.19
N ALA A 10 -11.26 -19.59 14.53
CA ALA A 10 -10.25 -18.87 15.32
C ALA A 10 -8.84 -19.47 15.23
N GLU A 11 -8.71 -20.76 14.92
CA GLU A 11 -7.42 -21.45 14.85
C GLU A 11 -6.77 -21.40 13.46
N HIS A 12 -7.46 -20.80 12.47
CA HIS A 12 -7.00 -20.78 11.08
C HIS A 12 -6.46 -19.43 10.65
N ASP A 13 -5.52 -19.48 9.70
CA ASP A 13 -4.94 -18.30 9.03
C ASP A 13 -5.98 -17.58 8.16
N ALA A 14 -5.80 -16.28 7.95
CA ALA A 14 -6.69 -15.46 7.13
C ALA A 14 -6.88 -16.02 5.71
N ARG A 15 -5.83 -16.55 5.08
CA ARG A 15 -5.91 -17.15 3.73
C ARG A 15 -6.82 -18.36 3.72
N ILE A 16 -6.68 -19.26 4.69
CA ILE A 16 -7.50 -20.47 4.81
C ILE A 16 -8.97 -20.09 4.98
N ILE A 17 -9.27 -19.05 5.76
CA ILE A 17 -10.65 -18.59 5.96
C ILE A 17 -11.24 -18.03 4.65
N LEU A 18 -10.46 -17.29 3.86
CA LEU A 18 -10.91 -16.77 2.57
C LEU A 18 -11.09 -17.88 1.51
N GLU A 19 -10.18 -18.85 1.45
CA GLU A 19 -10.32 -20.05 0.61
C GLU A 19 -11.55 -20.87 1.00
N LEU A 20 -11.80 -20.99 2.31
CA LEU A 20 -13.00 -21.63 2.82
C LEU A 20 -14.25 -20.87 2.39
N LEU A 21 -14.27 -19.54 2.50
CA LEU A 21 -15.41 -18.71 2.07
C LEU A 21 -15.75 -18.93 0.58
N ILE A 22 -14.74 -18.99 -0.29
CA ILE A 22 -14.93 -19.34 -1.71
C ILE A 22 -15.52 -20.75 -1.84
N SER A 23 -14.95 -21.71 -1.12
CA SER A 23 -15.36 -23.11 -1.20
C SER A 23 -16.80 -23.32 -0.72
N THR A 24 -17.25 -22.57 0.30
CA THR A 24 -18.62 -22.70 0.84
C THR A 24 -19.65 -22.09 -0.09
N ASP A 25 -19.30 -20.99 -0.76
CA ASP A 25 -20.11 -20.40 -1.84
C ASP A 25 -20.22 -21.35 -3.05
N GLU A 26 -19.11 -21.95 -3.49
CA GLU A 26 -19.10 -22.92 -4.60
C GLU A 26 -19.88 -24.21 -4.31
N LEU A 27 -19.97 -24.60 -3.04
CA LEU A 27 -20.70 -25.78 -2.58
C LEU A 27 -22.15 -25.46 -2.19
N GLU A 28 -22.62 -24.22 -2.39
CA GLU A 28 -23.97 -23.76 -2.03
C GLU A 28 -24.30 -24.01 -0.54
N LEU A 29 -23.31 -23.78 0.34
CA LEU A 29 -23.44 -23.89 1.79
C LEU A 29 -23.76 -22.53 2.43
N ASP A 30 -24.89 -21.94 2.05
CA ASP A 30 -25.28 -20.56 2.38
C ASP A 30 -25.14 -20.21 3.87
N ASP A 31 -25.66 -21.06 4.77
CA ASP A 31 -25.56 -20.84 6.22
C ASP A 31 -24.11 -20.69 6.72
N LEU A 32 -23.18 -21.45 6.11
CA LEU A 32 -21.77 -21.40 6.47
C LEU A 32 -21.07 -20.21 5.81
N THR A 33 -21.43 -19.89 4.57
CA THR A 33 -20.94 -18.69 3.86
C THR A 33 -21.30 -17.42 4.64
N ASP A 34 -22.55 -17.30 5.09
CA ASP A 34 -23.01 -16.17 5.92
C ASP A 34 -22.27 -16.14 7.27
N TYR A 35 -22.13 -17.29 7.93
CA TYR A 35 -21.38 -17.37 9.18
C TYR A 35 -19.92 -16.93 9.04
N ILE A 36 -19.24 -17.31 7.96
CA ILE A 36 -17.84 -16.90 7.72
C ILE A 36 -17.76 -15.40 7.44
N GLN A 37 -18.69 -14.85 6.64
CA GLN A 37 -18.74 -13.41 6.40
C GLN A 37 -18.94 -12.64 7.70
N ASP A 38 -19.92 -13.01 8.52
CA ASP A 38 -20.17 -12.40 9.83
C ASP A 38 -18.96 -12.54 10.76
N TYR A 39 -18.28 -13.69 10.75
CA TYR A 39 -17.07 -13.89 11.52
C TYR A 39 -15.96 -12.90 11.11
N LEU A 40 -15.73 -12.70 9.82
CA LEU A 40 -14.73 -11.76 9.31
C LEU A 40 -15.07 -10.32 9.71
N LEU A 41 -16.33 -9.91 9.57
CA LEU A 41 -16.78 -8.56 9.95
C LEU A 41 -16.62 -8.29 11.44
N ASN A 42 -16.93 -9.27 12.28
CA ASN A 42 -16.79 -9.15 13.74
C ASN A 42 -15.34 -9.24 14.23
N ASN A 43 -14.41 -9.69 13.38
CA ASN A 43 -12.98 -9.81 13.68
C ASN A 43 -12.15 -8.87 12.80
N SER A 44 -12.57 -7.61 12.68
CA SER A 44 -11.91 -6.59 11.84
C SER A 44 -10.40 -6.44 12.12
N TRP A 45 -9.92 -6.71 13.33
CA TRP A 45 -8.49 -6.71 13.64
C TRP A 45 -7.69 -7.72 12.78
N ARG A 46 -8.27 -8.87 12.41
CA ARG A 46 -7.65 -9.82 11.47
C ARG A 46 -7.55 -9.23 10.08
N LEU A 47 -8.60 -8.52 9.64
CA LEU A 47 -8.60 -7.81 8.37
C LEU A 47 -7.49 -6.75 8.35
N MET A 48 -7.31 -6.02 9.45
CA MET A 48 -6.24 -5.01 9.57
C MET A 48 -4.84 -5.64 9.50
N SER A 49 -4.63 -6.81 10.10
CA SER A 49 -3.31 -7.47 10.10
C SER A 49 -2.88 -8.03 8.72
N HIS A 50 -3.83 -8.32 7.85
CA HIS A 50 -3.63 -8.88 6.50
C HIS A 50 -4.41 -8.08 5.46
N PHE A 51 -4.32 -6.77 5.55
CA PHE A 51 -5.18 -5.87 4.79
C PHE A 51 -5.00 -6.06 3.28
N ALA A 52 -3.77 -6.25 2.79
CA ALA A 52 -3.51 -6.45 1.37
C ALA A 52 -4.24 -7.68 0.82
N LEU A 53 -4.19 -8.79 1.58
CA LEU A 53 -4.89 -10.02 1.24
C LEU A 53 -6.41 -9.82 1.17
N PHE A 54 -7.01 -9.20 2.18
CA PHE A 54 -8.45 -8.96 2.21
C PHE A 54 -8.90 -7.97 1.15
N HIS A 55 -8.13 -6.91 0.90
CA HIS A 55 -8.42 -5.95 -0.16
C HIS A 55 -8.40 -6.60 -1.53
N ARG A 56 -7.34 -7.37 -1.84
CA ARG A 56 -7.26 -8.15 -3.09
C ARG A 56 -8.46 -9.08 -3.23
N PHE A 57 -8.77 -9.86 -2.20
CA PHE A 57 -9.91 -10.77 -2.20
C PHE A 57 -11.22 -10.03 -2.49
N ALA A 58 -11.46 -8.92 -1.81
CA ALA A 58 -12.65 -8.12 -1.93
C ALA A 58 -12.82 -7.46 -3.31
N MET A 59 -11.71 -7.07 -3.96
CA MET A 59 -11.76 -6.52 -5.31
C MET A 59 -11.94 -7.61 -6.38
N GLN A 60 -11.40 -8.81 -6.16
CA GLN A 60 -11.51 -9.93 -7.10
C GLN A 60 -12.85 -10.67 -7.02
N ASN A 61 -13.55 -10.57 -5.89
CA ASN A 61 -14.80 -11.28 -5.63
C ASN A 61 -15.92 -10.31 -5.23
N ASP A 62 -15.93 -9.11 -5.81
CA ASP A 62 -16.85 -8.02 -5.46
C ASP A 62 -18.32 -8.37 -5.72
N GLU A 63 -18.60 -9.08 -6.80
CA GLU A 63 -19.95 -9.57 -7.13
C GLU A 63 -20.41 -10.69 -6.19
N ARG A 64 -19.49 -11.57 -5.75
CA ARG A 64 -19.79 -12.73 -4.89
C ARG A 64 -19.94 -12.34 -3.42
N PHE A 65 -19.06 -11.48 -2.92
CA PHE A 65 -19.00 -11.09 -1.51
C PHE A 65 -19.08 -9.56 -1.35
N PRO A 66 -20.21 -8.94 -1.74
CA PRO A 66 -20.36 -7.47 -1.74
C PRO A 66 -20.25 -6.88 -0.33
N ILE A 67 -20.62 -7.64 0.71
CA ILE A 67 -20.54 -7.21 2.11
C ILE A 67 -19.07 -7.06 2.55
N ILE A 68 -18.21 -8.03 2.20
CA ILE A 68 -16.77 -7.97 2.49
C ILE A 68 -16.14 -6.76 1.79
N ARG A 69 -16.48 -6.54 0.52
CA ARG A 69 -16.03 -5.35 -0.21
C ARG A 69 -16.44 -4.06 0.45
N LYS A 70 -17.70 -3.93 0.83
CA LYS A 70 -18.20 -2.74 1.51
C LYS A 70 -17.41 -2.48 2.80
N CYS A 71 -17.20 -3.52 3.61
CA CYS A 71 -16.41 -3.43 4.84
C CYS A 71 -14.98 -2.95 4.58
N VAL A 72 -14.28 -3.53 3.60
CA VAL A 72 -12.91 -3.11 3.24
C VAL A 72 -12.87 -1.64 2.82
N ILE A 73 -13.82 -1.18 2.00
CA ILE A 73 -13.88 0.21 1.56
C ILE A 73 -14.17 1.16 2.73
N GLU A 74 -15.07 0.79 3.64
CA GLU A 74 -15.37 1.55 4.84
C GLU A 74 -14.14 1.64 5.76
N LEU A 75 -13.40 0.54 5.93
CA LEU A 75 -12.16 0.52 6.71
C LEU A 75 -11.09 1.47 6.15
N VAL A 76 -10.87 1.49 4.83
CA VAL A 76 -9.94 2.43 4.19
C VAL A 76 -10.41 3.86 4.38
N LYS A 77 -11.72 4.11 4.25
CA LYS A 77 -12.27 5.45 4.40
C LYS A 77 -12.11 5.98 5.83
N GLU A 78 -12.34 5.14 6.82
CA GLU A 78 -12.23 5.51 8.24
C GLU A 78 -10.78 5.68 8.67
N ASN A 79 -9.90 4.78 8.23
CA ASN A 79 -8.49 4.75 8.63
C ASN A 79 -7.60 4.46 7.41
N PRO A 80 -7.38 5.45 6.54
CA PRO A 80 -6.72 5.25 5.25
C PRO A 80 -5.25 4.86 5.37
N THR A 81 -4.63 5.02 6.54
CA THR A 81 -3.26 4.58 6.82
C THR A 81 -3.15 3.11 7.21
N THR A 82 -4.26 2.45 7.58
CA THR A 82 -4.25 1.07 8.12
C THR A 82 -3.57 0.07 7.20
N ILE A 83 -3.67 0.28 5.89
CA ILE A 83 -3.00 -0.59 4.92
C ILE A 83 -1.48 -0.52 5.03
N PHE A 84 -0.91 0.64 5.36
CA PHE A 84 0.53 0.81 5.45
C PHE A 84 1.10 0.13 6.70
N ASP A 85 0.27 0.03 7.75
CA ASP A 85 0.60 -0.65 9.00
C ASP A 85 0.39 -2.18 8.93
N SER A 86 -0.08 -2.72 7.80
CA SER A 86 -0.38 -4.15 7.67
C SER A 86 0.89 -4.98 7.44
N ASN A 87 0.89 -6.21 7.94
CA ASN A 87 2.06 -7.10 7.85
C ASN A 87 2.38 -7.52 6.41
N ASP A 88 1.43 -7.37 5.50
CA ASP A 88 1.52 -7.80 4.11
C ASP A 88 1.69 -6.64 3.11
N PHE A 89 1.75 -5.38 3.58
CA PHE A 89 1.89 -4.21 2.71
C PHE A 89 3.15 -4.28 1.84
N THR A 90 4.32 -4.47 2.45
CA THR A 90 5.62 -4.56 1.75
C THR A 90 5.79 -5.84 0.92
N THR A 91 4.78 -6.71 0.90
CA THR A 91 4.75 -7.92 0.04
C THR A 91 3.70 -7.84 -1.07
N MET A 92 2.99 -6.72 -1.17
CA MET A 92 1.94 -6.51 -2.15
C MET A 92 2.51 -6.33 -3.56
N ASP A 93 1.94 -7.02 -4.54
CA ASP A 93 2.31 -6.87 -5.95
C ASP A 93 2.12 -5.41 -6.44
N GLN A 94 3.01 -4.91 -7.29
CA GLN A 94 3.01 -3.53 -7.78
C GLN A 94 1.67 -3.14 -8.44
N ASP A 95 1.10 -4.02 -9.27
CA ASP A 95 -0.18 -3.77 -9.94
C ASP A 95 -1.34 -3.61 -8.95
N ILE A 96 -1.32 -4.39 -7.87
CA ILE A 96 -2.31 -4.32 -6.80
C ILE A 96 -2.16 -3.00 -6.05
N LEU A 97 -0.93 -2.59 -5.74
CA LEU A 97 -0.64 -1.32 -5.09
C LEU A 97 -1.11 -0.13 -5.93
N ILE A 98 -0.78 -0.13 -7.23
CA ILE A 98 -1.24 0.92 -8.16
C ILE A 98 -2.76 0.95 -8.22
N SER A 99 -3.42 -0.21 -8.35
CA SER A 99 -4.87 -0.28 -8.37
C SER A 99 -5.48 0.24 -7.06
N PHE A 100 -4.88 -0.10 -5.92
CA PHE A 100 -5.31 0.37 -4.61
C PHE A 100 -5.27 1.91 -4.54
N PHE A 101 -4.14 2.51 -4.93
CA PHE A 101 -3.99 3.97 -4.92
C PHE A 101 -4.95 4.69 -5.87
N LYS A 102 -5.32 4.07 -6.99
CA LYS A 102 -6.30 4.63 -7.94
C LYS A 102 -7.75 4.46 -7.49
N CYS A 103 -8.06 3.41 -6.74
CA CYS A 103 -9.42 3.10 -6.29
C CYS A 103 -9.86 3.92 -5.09
N HIS A 104 -8.92 4.44 -4.30
CA HIS A 104 -9.21 5.12 -3.03
C HIS A 104 -8.80 6.58 -3.06
N ASN A 105 -9.50 7.39 -2.27
CA ASN A 105 -9.19 8.81 -2.13
C ASN A 105 -8.34 9.04 -0.89
N PHE A 106 -7.10 9.47 -1.08
CA PHE A 106 -6.15 9.78 -0.01
C PHE A 106 -6.01 11.28 0.30
N SER A 107 -6.94 12.14 -0.15
CA SER A 107 -6.86 13.59 0.10
C SER A 107 -6.83 13.99 1.58
N SER A 108 -7.22 13.10 2.50
CA SER A 108 -7.10 13.32 3.96
C SER A 108 -5.74 12.95 4.54
N ILE A 109 -4.86 12.29 3.76
CA ILE A 109 -3.50 11.92 4.14
C ILE A 109 -2.51 12.92 3.54
N LYS A 110 -1.49 13.29 4.31
CA LYS A 110 -0.39 14.11 3.79
C LYS A 110 0.40 13.35 2.71
N PRO A 111 0.74 13.98 1.57
CA PRO A 111 1.45 13.28 0.50
C PRO A 111 2.81 12.69 0.94
N GLY A 112 3.52 13.31 1.89
CA GLY A 112 4.80 12.80 2.39
C GLY A 112 4.66 11.49 3.14
N ILE A 113 3.55 11.27 3.86
CA ILE A 113 3.25 9.98 4.50
C ILE A 113 3.04 8.91 3.43
N LEU A 114 2.28 9.22 2.38
CA LEU A 114 2.08 8.28 1.27
C LEU A 114 3.40 7.94 0.58
N TRP A 115 4.21 8.95 0.28
CA TRP A 115 5.52 8.78 -0.34
C TRP A 115 6.45 7.92 0.51
N ARG A 116 6.54 8.18 1.81
CA ARG A 116 7.35 7.37 2.74
C ARG A 116 7.00 5.89 2.67
N ASN A 117 5.70 5.56 2.67
CA ASN A 117 5.25 4.17 2.59
C ASN A 117 5.53 3.54 1.22
N LEU A 118 5.37 4.30 0.12
CA LEU A 118 5.74 3.81 -1.21
C LEU A 118 7.24 3.53 -1.33
N VAL A 119 8.09 4.37 -0.73
CA VAL A 119 9.53 4.15 -0.64
C VAL A 119 9.83 2.88 0.16
N GLU A 120 9.20 2.69 1.32
CA GLU A 120 9.37 1.48 2.13
C GLU A 120 9.00 0.22 1.35
N TRP A 121 7.87 0.26 0.62
CA TRP A 121 7.47 -0.78 -0.31
C TRP A 121 8.51 -1.00 -1.42
N GLY A 122 9.04 0.07 -2.00
CA GLY A 122 10.04 0.01 -3.07
C GLY A 122 11.34 -0.64 -2.61
N VAL A 123 11.85 -0.25 -1.43
CA VAL A 123 13.02 -0.87 -0.80
C VAL A 123 12.82 -2.38 -0.61
N ALA A 124 11.65 -2.81 -0.14
CA ALA A 124 11.33 -4.23 0.02
C ALA A 124 11.28 -5.00 -1.32
N HIS A 125 10.98 -4.30 -2.43
CA HIS A 125 10.86 -4.85 -3.78
C HIS A 125 12.08 -4.61 -4.67
N THR A 126 13.18 -4.07 -4.13
CA THR A 126 14.46 -3.94 -4.83
C THR A 126 15.47 -4.93 -4.24
N PRO A 127 15.58 -6.18 -4.76
CA PRO A 127 16.37 -7.24 -4.10
C PRO A 127 17.87 -6.95 -3.98
N THR A 128 18.37 -5.98 -4.74
CA THR A 128 19.79 -5.62 -4.78
C THR A 128 20.19 -4.66 -3.66
N VAL A 129 19.24 -3.93 -3.05
CA VAL A 129 19.60 -2.87 -2.10
C VAL A 129 20.07 -3.44 -0.74
N PRO A 130 21.21 -2.98 -0.21
CA PRO A 130 21.64 -3.34 1.14
C PRO A 130 20.64 -2.88 2.21
N LEU A 131 20.56 -3.61 3.34
CA LEU A 131 19.69 -3.21 4.47
C LEU A 131 20.07 -1.86 5.09
N LYS A 132 21.34 -1.46 4.99
CA LYS A 132 21.83 -0.19 5.50
C LYS A 132 22.00 0.81 4.37
N TYR A 133 21.25 1.91 4.44
CA TYR A 133 21.34 3.01 3.47
C TYR A 133 22.78 3.51 3.22
N ALA A 134 23.64 3.51 4.25
CA ALA A 134 25.04 3.93 4.14
C ALA A 134 25.91 3.02 3.23
N GLU A 135 25.42 1.83 2.88
CA GLU A 135 26.11 0.85 2.04
C GLU A 135 25.63 0.91 0.58
N TRP A 136 24.67 1.79 0.24
CA TRP A 136 24.05 1.85 -1.08
C TRP A 136 24.99 2.42 -2.13
N THR A 137 25.08 1.71 -3.25
CA THR A 137 25.80 2.10 -4.47
C THR A 137 24.92 2.87 -5.43
N ASP A 138 25.52 3.48 -6.47
CA ASP A 138 24.79 4.15 -7.55
C ASP A 138 23.77 3.22 -8.22
N ASP A 139 24.14 1.95 -8.43
CA ASP A 139 23.27 0.93 -9.03
C ASP A 139 22.08 0.60 -8.12
N ASP A 140 22.24 0.64 -6.80
CA ASP A 140 21.17 0.42 -5.83
C ASP A 140 20.14 1.56 -5.87
N PHE A 141 20.61 2.81 -5.93
CA PHE A 141 19.74 3.97 -6.08
C PHE A 141 18.98 3.94 -7.41
N LYS A 142 19.66 3.54 -8.48
CA LYS A 142 19.04 3.38 -9.80
C LYS A 142 17.95 2.30 -9.77
N ALA A 143 18.23 1.13 -9.20
CA ALA A 143 17.27 0.04 -9.11
C ALA A 143 16.03 0.40 -8.28
N LEU A 144 16.20 1.15 -7.18
CA LEU A 144 15.07 1.70 -6.42
C LEU A 144 14.27 2.70 -7.28
N GLY A 145 14.95 3.58 -8.02
CA GLY A 145 14.31 4.53 -8.93
C GLY A 145 13.40 3.83 -9.94
N GLU A 146 13.93 2.81 -10.64
CA GLU A 146 13.16 1.98 -11.59
C GLU A 146 11.96 1.29 -10.92
N THR A 147 12.10 0.84 -9.66
CA THR A 147 11.02 0.22 -8.89
C THR A 147 9.91 1.22 -8.52
N LEU A 148 10.28 2.46 -8.21
CA LEU A 148 9.36 3.52 -7.80
C LEU A 148 8.74 4.29 -8.97
N GLU A 149 9.35 4.28 -10.15
CA GLU A 149 8.90 5.04 -11.33
C GLU A 149 7.38 4.95 -11.58
N PRO A 150 6.74 3.77 -11.59
CA PRO A 150 5.30 3.66 -11.84
C PRO A 150 4.42 4.23 -10.70
N LEU A 151 5.01 4.42 -9.52
CA LEU A 151 4.34 4.87 -8.29
C LEU A 151 4.46 6.37 -8.08
N ILE A 152 5.47 7.03 -8.66
CA ILE A 152 5.67 8.49 -8.56
C ILE A 152 4.40 9.27 -8.92
N PRO A 153 3.68 8.98 -10.03
CA PRO A 153 2.47 9.74 -10.40
C PRO A 153 1.28 9.58 -9.44
N LEU A 154 1.35 8.64 -8.48
CA LEU A 154 0.29 8.43 -7.48
C LEU A 154 0.34 9.46 -6.35
N ILE A 155 1.45 10.20 -6.23
CA ILE A 155 1.66 11.19 -5.17
C ILE A 155 1.58 12.60 -5.73
N ASN A 156 0.80 13.45 -5.07
CA ASN A 156 0.77 14.87 -5.40
C ASN A 156 1.89 15.62 -4.65
N PHE A 157 3.08 15.66 -5.22
CA PHE A 157 4.22 16.36 -4.62
C PHE A 157 4.00 17.87 -4.49
N THR A 158 3.14 18.49 -5.31
CA THR A 158 2.88 19.94 -5.19
C THR A 158 2.11 20.31 -3.93
N ASP A 159 1.41 19.36 -3.32
CA ASP A 159 0.64 19.57 -2.09
C ASP A 159 1.52 19.44 -0.82
N MET A 160 2.76 18.97 -0.94
CA MET A 160 3.69 18.94 0.18
C MET A 160 4.22 20.34 0.47
N ASP A 161 4.31 20.67 1.76
CA ASP A 161 5.06 21.85 2.19
C ASP A 161 6.58 21.61 2.05
N THR A 162 7.36 22.68 2.27
CA THR A 162 8.82 22.63 2.07
C THR A 162 9.50 21.72 3.09
N GLU A 163 9.03 21.71 4.34
CA GLU A 163 9.63 20.89 5.39
C GLU A 163 9.38 19.41 5.11
N GLU A 164 8.13 19.06 4.79
CA GLU A 164 7.73 17.70 4.40
C GLU A 164 8.49 17.19 3.19
N PHE A 165 8.64 18.01 2.14
CA PHE A 165 9.38 17.57 0.97
C PHE A 165 10.88 17.36 1.26
N LEU A 166 11.48 18.24 2.06
CA LEU A 166 12.88 18.12 2.44
C LEU A 166 13.12 16.92 3.37
N SER A 167 12.16 16.56 4.21
CA SER A 167 12.29 15.40 5.10
C SER A 167 12.00 14.08 4.38
N GLU A 168 10.95 14.03 3.56
CA GLU A 168 10.45 12.77 2.97
C GLU A 168 10.99 12.48 1.58
N VAL A 169 11.17 13.51 0.73
CA VAL A 169 11.49 13.32 -0.70
C VAL A 169 12.99 13.45 -0.94
N ARG A 170 13.63 14.52 -0.42
CA ARG A 170 15.06 14.80 -0.60
C ARG A 170 15.99 13.61 -0.34
N PRO A 171 15.80 12.76 0.69
CA PRO A 171 16.69 11.61 0.92
C PRO A 171 16.77 10.64 -0.27
N TRP A 172 15.77 10.65 -1.14
CA TRP A 172 15.66 9.76 -2.30
C TRP A 172 15.95 10.48 -3.62
N LYS A 173 16.53 11.68 -3.54
CA LYS A 173 16.87 12.49 -4.72
C LYS A 173 17.61 11.71 -5.79
N LYS A 174 18.64 10.98 -5.38
CA LYS A 174 19.48 10.23 -6.30
C LYS A 174 18.70 9.17 -7.08
N SER A 175 17.76 8.47 -6.45
CA SER A 175 16.89 7.50 -7.13
C SER A 175 15.94 8.18 -8.11
N LEU A 176 15.37 9.32 -7.72
CA LEU A 176 14.46 10.10 -8.57
C LEU A 176 15.19 10.73 -9.76
N ASP A 177 16.42 11.22 -9.58
CA ASP A 177 17.25 11.79 -10.66
C ASP A 177 17.59 10.74 -11.75
N TYR A 178 17.63 9.44 -11.41
CA TYR A 178 17.80 8.38 -12.41
C TYR A 178 16.54 8.15 -13.26
N VAL A 179 15.36 8.44 -12.73
CA VAL A 179 14.07 8.27 -13.40
C VAL A 179 13.73 9.50 -14.23
N ASP A 180 13.80 10.66 -13.59
CA ASP A 180 13.54 11.96 -14.20
C ASP A 180 14.54 12.97 -13.63
N PRO A 181 15.63 13.27 -14.39
CA PRO A 181 16.64 14.24 -13.97
C PRO A 181 16.10 15.64 -13.70
N ASP A 182 14.94 15.99 -14.26
CA ASP A 182 14.31 17.30 -14.09
C ASP A 182 13.27 17.31 -12.96
N PHE A 183 12.97 16.17 -12.33
CA PHE A 183 11.94 16.03 -11.29
C PHE A 183 12.11 17.06 -10.16
N TYR A 184 13.33 17.17 -9.62
CA TYR A 184 13.63 18.09 -8.53
C TYR A 184 13.54 19.54 -8.95
N THR A 185 14.07 19.87 -10.12
CA THR A 185 14.11 21.22 -10.66
C THR A 185 12.69 21.72 -10.91
N GLN A 186 11.86 20.90 -11.55
CA GLN A 186 10.44 21.21 -11.80
C GLN A 186 9.66 21.38 -10.49
N THR A 187 9.85 20.49 -9.52
CA THR A 187 9.12 20.55 -8.24
C THR A 187 9.54 21.77 -7.38
N LEU A 188 10.81 22.18 -7.44
CA LEU A 188 11.31 23.37 -6.75
C LEU A 188 10.93 24.69 -7.44
N GLU A 189 10.91 24.71 -8.78
CA GLU A 189 10.46 25.86 -9.58
C GLU A 189 8.99 26.20 -9.32
N ILE A 190 8.12 25.19 -9.23
CA ILE A 190 6.69 25.37 -8.89
C ILE A 190 6.50 26.02 -7.52
N ARG A 191 7.40 25.77 -6.57
CA ARG A 191 7.29 26.24 -5.18
C ARG A 191 7.80 27.66 -4.93
N GLN A 192 8.30 28.37 -5.95
CA GLN A 192 8.84 29.74 -5.83
C GLN A 192 9.81 29.92 -4.65
N LEU A 193 10.58 28.88 -4.28
CA LEU A 193 11.58 28.99 -3.23
C LEU A 193 12.68 29.97 -3.69
N PRO A 194 13.16 30.88 -2.81
CA PRO A 194 14.16 31.85 -3.21
C PRO A 194 15.44 31.15 -3.68
N PHE A 195 16.02 31.67 -4.77
CA PHE A 195 17.17 31.13 -5.51
C PHE A 195 18.41 30.81 -4.64
N ILE A 196 18.45 31.30 -3.39
CA ILE A 196 19.58 31.16 -2.45
C ILE A 196 19.61 29.77 -1.78
N ASP A 197 18.47 29.08 -1.65
CA ASP A 197 18.44 27.70 -1.13
C ASP A 197 18.82 26.64 -2.20
N TYR A 198 18.81 27.00 -3.49
CA TYR A 198 19.14 26.08 -4.59
C TYR A 198 20.55 25.47 -4.48
N MET A 199 21.54 26.24 -4.04
CA MET A 199 22.93 25.77 -3.98
C MET A 199 23.21 24.83 -2.79
N TYR A 200 22.46 24.96 -1.69
CA TYR A 200 22.59 24.09 -0.51
C TYR A 200 21.75 22.81 -0.58
N LEU A 201 20.74 22.79 -1.47
CA LEU A 201 19.86 21.64 -1.70
C LEU A 201 20.34 20.73 -2.83
N LEU A 202 21.28 21.19 -3.66
CA LEU A 202 21.86 20.42 -4.78
C LEU A 202 23.12 19.60 -4.40
N GLN A 203 23.72 19.86 -3.24
CA GLN A 203 24.74 19.00 -2.60
C GLN A 203 24.10 17.93 -1.72
#